data_AF-A0A2R6RZQ0-F1
#
_entry.id   AF-A0A2R6RZQ0-F1
#
_cell.length_a   1.000
_cell.length_b   1.000
_cell.length_c   1.000
_cell.angle_alpha   90.00
_cell.angle_beta   90.00
_cell.angle_gamma   90.00
#
_symmetry.space_group_name_H-M   'P 1'
#
loop_
_entity.id
_entity.type
_entity.pdbx_description
1 polymer ?
#
loop_
_entity_poly.entity_id
_entity_poly.type
_entity_poly.pdbx_seq_one_letter_code
_entity_poly.pdbx_strand_id
1 'polypeptide(L)'
;MDPHFMSNLSRLGPVKVDHHMRTFQPAMANQIQHIYEARLQSELEARSPQTPRNHLLAATLEDLLEERKISRTQEQVTDLAKRYNIDVARLENLARFVNTPNVDPESVVKTVDDDGTERVTMKTIWVDPPVPHTSSNTV
;
A
#
# COMPACT_ATOMS: atom_id res chain seq x y z
N MET A 1 -32.30 17.94 -59.09
CA MET A 1 -30.85 17.93 -58.81
C MET A 1 -30.23 19.01 -59.68
N ASP A 2 -29.75 20.10 -59.08
CA ASP A 2 -29.23 21.27 -59.80
C ASP A 2 -27.80 21.02 -60.32
N PRO A 3 -27.55 21.06 -61.65
CA PRO A 3 -26.23 20.86 -62.24
C PRO A 3 -25.19 21.90 -61.75
N HIS A 4 -25.63 23.10 -61.39
CA HIS A 4 -24.74 24.16 -60.93
C HIS A 4 -24.21 23.90 -59.51
N PHE A 5 -25.03 23.25 -58.67
CA PHE A 5 -24.64 22.88 -57.31
C PHE A 5 -23.49 21.86 -57.29
N MET A 6 -23.54 20.87 -58.20
CA MET A 6 -22.50 19.83 -58.34
C MET A 6 -21.17 20.39 -58.86
N SER A 7 -21.22 21.38 -59.76
CA SER A 7 -20.01 22.05 -60.28
C SER A 7 -19.29 22.89 -59.23
N ASN A 8 -20.01 23.43 -58.25
CA ASN A 8 -19.41 24.21 -57.16
C ASN A 8 -18.77 23.30 -56.11
N LEU A 9 -19.35 22.12 -55.85
CA LEU A 9 -18.78 21.11 -54.96
C LEU A 9 -17.48 20.49 -55.51
N SER A 10 -17.40 20.24 -56.82
CA SER A 10 -16.15 19.75 -57.44
C SER A 10 -15.02 20.78 -57.45
N ARG A 11 -15.33 22.06 -57.23
CA ARG A 11 -14.37 23.17 -57.17
C ARG A 11 -13.75 23.33 -55.78
N LEU A 12 -14.41 22.80 -54.76
CA LEU A 12 -13.89 22.71 -53.40
C LEU A 12 -13.04 21.43 -53.31
N GLY A 13 -11.78 21.52 -53.76
CA GLY A 13 -10.79 20.49 -53.47
C GLY A 13 -10.65 20.25 -51.97
N PRO A 14 -10.07 19.12 -51.53
CA PRO A 14 -9.92 18.80 -50.11
C PRO A 14 -9.26 19.97 -49.39
N VAL A 15 -9.99 20.55 -48.43
CA VAL A 15 -9.51 21.67 -47.62
C VAL A 15 -8.30 21.17 -46.83
N LYS A 16 -7.12 21.70 -47.16
CA LYS A 16 -5.93 21.54 -46.34
C LYS A 16 -6.14 22.33 -45.05
N VAL A 17 -6.59 21.62 -44.02
CA VAL A 17 -6.54 22.13 -42.65
C VAL A 17 -5.10 21.93 -42.19
N ASP A 18 -4.37 23.01 -41.89
CA ASP A 18 -3.07 22.92 -41.23
C ASP A 18 -3.30 22.32 -39.84
N HIS A 19 -3.07 21.02 -39.73
CA HIS A 19 -3.07 20.32 -38.46
C HIS A 19 -1.76 20.68 -37.76
N HIS A 20 -1.70 21.86 -37.14
CA HIS A 20 -0.76 22.15 -36.05
C HIS A 20 -1.12 21.31 -34.82
N MET A 21 -1.28 20.00 -35.01
CA MET A 21 -1.39 19.00 -33.96
C MET A 21 -0.03 18.99 -33.26
N ARG A 22 0.20 19.98 -32.39
CA ARG A 22 1.04 19.75 -31.22
C ARG A 22 0.43 18.52 -30.59
N THR A 23 1.14 17.41 -30.67
CA THR A 23 0.90 16.24 -29.84
C THR A 23 1.01 16.73 -28.41
N PHE A 24 -0.09 17.24 -27.87
CA PHE A 24 -0.28 17.34 -26.45
C PHE A 24 -0.15 15.90 -25.99
N GLN A 25 1.02 15.55 -25.45
CA GLN A 25 1.11 14.45 -24.51
C GLN A 25 0.21 14.90 -23.37
N PRO A 26 -1.04 14.40 -23.29
CA PRO A 26 -1.87 14.82 -22.19
C PRO A 26 -1.18 14.28 -20.94
N ALA A 27 -1.20 15.03 -19.85
CA ALA A 27 -0.76 14.53 -18.53
C ALA A 27 -1.43 13.19 -18.17
N MET A 28 -2.53 12.85 -18.86
CA MET A 28 -3.21 11.56 -18.83
C MET A 28 -2.48 10.37 -19.46
N ALA A 29 -1.41 10.54 -20.25
CA ALA A 29 -0.67 9.39 -20.79
C ALA A 29 -0.10 8.50 -19.66
N ASN A 30 0.49 9.13 -18.65
CA ASN A 30 0.98 8.45 -17.45
C ASN A 30 -0.16 7.84 -16.63
N GLN A 31 -1.30 8.54 -16.55
CA GLN A 31 -2.48 8.06 -15.82
C GLN A 31 -3.13 6.84 -16.50
N ILE A 32 -3.18 6.82 -17.83
CA ILE A 32 -3.71 5.70 -18.63
C ILE A 32 -2.80 4.49 -18.48
N GLN A 33 -1.47 4.68 -18.50
CA GLN A 33 -0.51 3.60 -18.23
C GLN A 33 -0.72 3.00 -16.83
N HIS A 34 -0.83 3.84 -15.81
CA HIS A 34 -1.09 3.38 -14.44
C HIS A 34 -2.42 2.61 -14.31
N ILE A 35 -3.49 3.07 -14.97
CA ILE A 35 -4.79 2.37 -14.97
C ILE A 35 -4.66 0.99 -15.65
N TYR A 36 -3.93 0.90 -16.76
CA TYR A 36 -3.73 -0.35 -17.47
C TYR A 36 -2.90 -1.34 -16.64
N GLU A 37 -1.81 -0.87 -16.02
CA GLU A 37 -0.97 -1.67 -15.12
C GLU A 37 -1.76 -2.17 -13.90
N ALA A 38 -2.54 -1.30 -13.26
CA ALA A 38 -3.38 -1.66 -12.12
C ALA A 38 -4.43 -2.72 -12.48
N ARG A 39 -5.05 -2.61 -13.68
CA ARG A 39 -5.97 -3.64 -14.19
C ARG A 39 -5.25 -4.96 -14.42
N LEU A 40 -4.08 -4.94 -15.06
CA LEU A 40 -3.31 -6.16 -15.33
C LEU A 40 -2.90 -6.85 -14.02
N GLN A 41 -2.45 -6.10 -13.02
CA GLN A 41 -2.14 -6.63 -11.68
C GLN A 41 -3.38 -7.24 -11.03
N SER A 42 -4.52 -6.54 -11.06
CA SER A 42 -5.78 -7.05 -10.50
C SER A 42 -6.24 -8.34 -11.18
N GLU A 43 -6.06 -8.48 -12.49
CA GLU A 43 -6.39 -9.71 -13.22
C GLU A 43 -5.47 -10.89 -12.85
N LEU A 44 -4.19 -10.63 -12.61
CA LEU A 44 -3.24 -11.64 -12.16
C LEU A 44 -3.53 -12.07 -10.72
N GLU A 45 -3.86 -11.12 -9.84
CA GLU A 45 -4.23 -11.37 -8.44
C GLU A 45 -5.57 -12.14 -8.35
N ALA A 46 -6.57 -11.78 -9.16
CA ALA A 46 -7.86 -12.47 -9.18
C ALA A 46 -7.77 -13.92 -9.69
N ARG A 47 -6.75 -14.24 -10.49
CA ARG A 47 -6.47 -15.61 -10.96
C ARG A 47 -5.71 -16.45 -9.93
N SER A 48 -5.12 -15.81 -8.92
CA SER A 48 -4.37 -16.49 -7.86
C SER A 48 -5.31 -16.99 -6.77
N PRO A 49 -5.28 -18.28 -6.40
CA PRO A 49 -5.96 -18.76 -5.19
C PRO A 49 -5.22 -18.38 -3.89
N GLN A 50 -4.03 -17.76 -3.99
CA GLN A 50 -3.21 -17.37 -2.85
C GLN A 50 -3.25 -15.86 -2.62
N THR A 51 -3.22 -15.46 -1.34
CA THR A 51 -3.08 -14.05 -0.93
C THR A 51 -1.83 -13.44 -1.58
N PRO A 52 -1.95 -12.26 -2.21
CA PRO A 52 -0.80 -11.61 -2.83
C PRO A 52 0.31 -11.34 -1.80
N ARG A 53 1.56 -11.47 -2.25
CA ARG A 53 2.74 -11.22 -1.42
C ARG A 53 2.76 -9.78 -0.94
N ASN A 54 3.10 -9.53 0.32
CA ASN A 54 3.01 -8.22 0.99
C ASN A 54 1.59 -7.66 1.20
N HIS A 55 0.56 -8.51 1.13
CA HIS A 55 -0.81 -8.11 1.47
C HIS A 55 -1.28 -8.92 2.68
N LEU A 56 -1.66 -8.21 3.74
CA LEU A 56 -2.22 -8.78 4.95
C LEU A 56 -3.53 -8.10 5.33
N LEU A 57 -4.38 -8.86 6.02
CA LEU A 57 -5.51 -8.28 6.75
C LEU A 57 -4.99 -7.50 7.96
N ALA A 58 -5.72 -6.46 8.37
CA ALA A 58 -5.31 -5.61 9.50
C ALA A 58 -5.14 -6.40 10.80
N ALA A 59 -6.01 -7.39 11.07
CA ALA A 59 -5.89 -8.26 12.23
C ALA A 59 -4.59 -9.08 12.20
N THR A 60 -4.24 -9.65 11.05
CA THR A 60 -3.00 -10.42 10.88
C THR A 60 -1.75 -9.54 10.96
N LEU A 61 -1.88 -8.25 10.62
CA LEU A 61 -0.79 -7.29 10.79
C LEU A 61 -0.50 -7.02 12.27
N GLU A 62 -1.54 -6.93 13.11
CA GLU A 62 -1.38 -6.79 14.56
C GLU A 62 -0.57 -7.98 15.13
N ASP A 63 -0.97 -9.21 14.82
CA ASP A 63 -0.27 -10.43 15.23
C ASP A 63 1.20 -10.43 14.79
N LEU A 64 1.46 -10.04 13.54
CA LEU A 64 2.81 -9.94 12.99
C LEU A 64 3.66 -8.91 13.74
N LEU A 65 3.11 -7.75 14.10
CA LEU A 65 3.82 -6.70 14.82
C LEU A 65 4.10 -7.14 16.28
N GLU A 66 3.16 -7.85 16.91
CA GLU A 66 3.39 -8.49 18.21
C GLU A 66 4.54 -9.50 18.17
N GLU A 67 4.55 -10.42 17.19
CA GLU A 67 5.65 -11.38 17.03
C GLU A 67 6.99 -10.68 16.68
N ARG A 68 6.94 -9.56 15.96
CA ARG A 68 8.13 -8.78 15.61
C ARG A 68 8.79 -8.19 16.86
N LYS A 69 8.03 -7.77 17.87
CA LYS A 69 8.58 -7.25 19.15
C LYS A 69 9.38 -8.30 19.93
N ILE A 70 9.02 -9.57 19.78
CA ILE A 70 9.65 -10.70 20.50
C ILE A 70 10.87 -11.22 19.73
N SER A 71 10.94 -10.98 18.42
CA SER A 71 12.02 -11.44 17.55
C SER A 71 13.35 -10.73 17.87
N ARG A 72 14.35 -11.48 18.34
CA ARG A 72 15.66 -10.97 18.81
C ARG A 72 16.80 -11.13 17.82
N THR A 73 16.60 -11.87 16.74
CA THR A 73 17.63 -12.13 15.73
C THR A 73 17.12 -11.85 14.32
N GLN A 74 18.03 -11.55 13.40
CA GLN A 74 17.67 -11.30 11.99
C GLN A 74 17.11 -12.55 11.30
N GLU A 75 17.52 -13.74 11.74
CA GLU A 75 16.99 -15.01 11.26
C GLU A 75 15.51 -15.17 11.64
N GLN A 76 15.16 -14.88 12.90
CA GLN A 76 13.77 -14.91 13.37
C GLN A 76 12.89 -13.93 12.60
N VAL A 77 13.41 -12.74 12.33
CA VAL A 77 12.76 -11.74 11.47
C VAL A 77 12.52 -12.27 10.06
N THR A 78 13.51 -12.96 9.49
CA THR A 78 13.40 -13.52 8.14
C THR A 78 12.37 -14.64 8.08
N ASP A 79 12.33 -15.50 9.10
CA ASP A 79 11.37 -16.59 9.17
C ASP A 79 9.96 -16.09 9.49
N LEU A 80 9.82 -15.03 10.28
CA LEU A 80 8.56 -14.31 10.47
C LEU A 80 8.04 -13.77 9.13
N ALA A 81 8.90 -13.07 8.37
CA ALA A 81 8.52 -12.51 7.08
C ALA A 81 8.05 -13.61 6.10
N LYS A 82 8.73 -14.77 6.06
CA LYS A 82 8.30 -15.92 5.25
C LYS A 82 6.93 -16.46 5.66
N ARG A 83 6.68 -16.64 6.96
CA ARG A 83 5.40 -17.17 7.47
C ARG A 83 4.21 -16.30 7.07
N TYR A 84 4.41 -14.99 7.11
CA TYR A 84 3.39 -14.00 6.75
C TYR A 84 3.44 -13.57 5.27
N ASN A 85 4.24 -14.24 4.44
CA ASN A 85 4.39 -13.95 3.00
C ASN A 85 4.72 -12.47 2.70
N ILE A 86 5.62 -11.88 3.49
CA ILE A 86 6.11 -10.51 3.36
C ILE A 86 7.61 -10.49 3.08
N ASP A 87 8.06 -9.46 2.37
CA ASP A 87 9.48 -9.15 2.21
C ASP A 87 10.09 -8.60 3.48
N VAL A 88 11.25 -9.12 3.88
CA VAL A 88 11.98 -8.65 5.07
C VAL A 88 12.17 -7.12 5.05
N ALA A 89 12.53 -6.56 3.90
CA ALA A 89 12.69 -5.11 3.74
C ALA A 89 11.38 -4.32 3.94
N ARG A 90 10.23 -4.88 3.50
CA ARG A 90 8.91 -4.27 3.71
C ARG A 90 8.51 -4.33 5.18
N LEU A 91 8.73 -5.48 5.83
CA LEU A 91 8.50 -5.66 7.25
C LEU A 91 9.34 -4.68 8.09
N GLU A 92 10.62 -4.55 7.78
CA GLU A 92 11.51 -3.61 8.47
C GLU A 92 11.11 -2.16 8.25
N ASN A 93 10.77 -1.79 7.02
CA ASN A 93 10.30 -0.44 6.73
C ASN A 93 8.96 -0.14 7.42
N LEU A 94 8.06 -1.11 7.51
CA LEU A 94 6.79 -0.96 8.21
C LEU A 94 6.99 -0.76 9.72
N ALA A 95 7.85 -1.58 10.33
CA ALA A 95 8.18 -1.52 11.75
C ALA A 95 8.86 -0.20 12.17
N ARG A 96 9.42 0.55 11.22
CA ARG A 96 9.91 1.92 11.47
C ARG A 96 8.80 2.91 11.77
N PHE A 97 7.62 2.74 11.17
CA PHE A 97 6.52 3.71 11.23
C PHE A 97 5.34 3.22 12.06
N VAL A 98 5.16 1.92 12.17
CA VAL A 98 4.02 1.30 12.81
C VAL A 98 4.51 0.28 13.83
N ASN A 99 4.03 0.42 15.06
CA ASN A 99 4.28 -0.50 16.16
C ASN A 99 2.99 -0.65 16.96
N THR A 100 2.89 -1.70 17.77
CA THR A 100 1.75 -1.93 18.67
C THR A 100 2.12 -1.55 20.12
N PRO A 101 1.22 -0.91 20.88
CA PRO A 101 1.50 -0.49 22.24
C PRO A 101 1.70 -1.69 23.17
N ASN A 102 2.60 -1.56 24.14
CA ASN A 102 2.79 -2.52 25.22
C ASN A 102 2.18 -2.00 26.52
N VAL A 103 1.83 -2.91 27.43
CA VAL A 103 1.40 -2.56 28.78
C VAL A 103 2.63 -2.45 29.69
N ASP A 104 2.71 -1.38 30.46
CA ASP A 104 3.67 -1.26 31.55
C ASP A 104 3.17 -2.08 32.75
N PRO A 105 3.83 -3.21 33.09
CA PRO A 105 3.36 -4.11 34.14
C PRO A 105 3.39 -3.47 35.53
N GLU A 106 4.20 -2.43 35.76
CA GLU A 106 4.27 -1.72 37.04
C GLU A 106 3.12 -0.73 37.23
N SER A 107 2.40 -0.42 36.16
CA SER A 107 1.33 0.59 36.15
C SER A 107 -0.08 0.05 36.40
N VAL A 108 -0.21 -1.25 36.69
CA VAL A 108 -1.51 -1.91 36.85
C VAL A 108 -2.15 -1.48 38.17
N VAL A 109 -3.19 -0.66 38.08
CA VAL A 109 -3.99 -0.21 39.23
C VAL A 109 -5.36 -0.87 39.16
N LYS A 110 -5.71 -1.61 40.22
CA LYS A 110 -7.07 -2.16 40.42
C LYS A 110 -7.80 -1.28 41.42
N THR A 111 -8.91 -0.70 41.00
CA THR A 111 -9.79 0.11 41.84
C THR A 111 -11.16 -0.57 41.87
N VAL A 112 -11.81 -0.56 43.03
CA VAL A 112 -13.21 -0.96 43.16
C VAL A 112 -14.01 0.32 43.30
N ASP A 113 -14.92 0.58 42.37
CA ASP A 113 -15.81 1.74 42.41
C ASP A 113 -16.87 1.56 43.51
N ASP A 114 -17.52 2.65 43.91
CA ASP A 114 -18.52 2.68 45.00
C ASP A 114 -19.75 1.77 44.72
N ASP A 115 -19.95 1.36 43.47
CA ASP A 115 -21.00 0.45 43.02
C ASP A 115 -20.58 -1.04 43.07
N GLY A 116 -19.35 -1.32 43.49
CA GLY A 116 -18.77 -2.67 43.51
C GLY A 116 -18.17 -3.11 42.17
N THR A 117 -18.10 -2.23 41.16
CA THR A 117 -17.48 -2.53 39.87
C THR A 117 -15.96 -2.47 39.97
N GLU A 118 -15.28 -3.56 39.60
CA GLU A 118 -13.83 -3.59 39.51
C GLU A 118 -13.34 -2.91 38.22
N ARG A 119 -12.40 -1.97 38.34
CA ARG A 119 -11.74 -1.31 37.22
C ARG A 119 -10.25 -1.56 37.27
N VAL A 120 -9.71 -2.03 36.16
CA VAL A 120 -8.27 -2.19 35.97
C VAL A 120 -7.79 -1.12 35.00
N THR A 121 -6.93 -0.22 35.48
CA THR A 121 -6.29 0.79 34.65
C THR A 121 -4.81 0.44 34.50
N MET A 122 -4.28 0.63 33.31
CA MET A 122 -2.88 0.32 32.98
C MET A 122 -2.36 1.35 31.98
N LYS A 123 -1.08 1.70 32.12
CA LYS A 123 -0.38 2.65 31.25
C LYS A 123 0.21 1.90 30.06
N THR A 124 0.06 2.49 28.89
CA THR A 124 0.68 1.98 27.66
C THR A 124 2.06 2.60 27.46
N ILE A 125 3.03 1.79 27.03
CA ILE A 125 4.38 2.20 26.64
C ILE A 125 4.67 1.75 25.21
N TRP A 126 5.50 2.51 24.51
CA TRP A 126 6.00 2.15 23.18
C TRP A 126 7.37 1.52 23.32
N VAL A 127 7.54 0.28 22.83
CA VAL A 127 8.79 -0.47 22.93
C VAL A 127 9.30 -0.77 21.53
N ASP A 128 10.51 -0.31 21.22
CA ASP A 128 11.14 -0.57 19.93
C ASP A 128 11.60 -2.04 19.82
N PRO A 129 11.52 -2.64 18.62
CA PRO A 129 11.98 -4.00 18.40
C PRO A 129 13.51 -4.10 18.63
N PRO A 130 14.01 -5.22 19.20
CA PRO A 130 15.40 -5.34 19.64
C PRO A 130 16.41 -5.48 18.48
N VAL A 131 15.96 -5.88 17.29
CA VAL A 131 16.81 -5.97 16.09
C VAL A 131 16.70 -4.67 15.29
N PRO A 132 17.79 -3.89 15.18
CA PRO A 132 17.78 -2.61 14.47
C PRO A 132 17.58 -2.82 12.96
N HIS A 133 16.85 -1.90 12.34
CA HIS A 133 16.63 -1.90 10.89
C HIS A 133 17.95 -1.63 10.16
N THR A 134 18.46 -2.61 9.40
CA THR A 134 19.65 -2.39 8.56
C THR A 134 19.25 -1.59 7.33
N SER A 135 19.39 -0.27 7.42
CA SER A 135 19.18 0.63 6.28
C SER A 135 20.39 0.55 5.35
N SER A 136 20.38 -0.34 4.35
CA SER A 136 21.32 -0.22 3.22
C SER A 136 20.90 0.98 2.37
N ASN A 137 21.42 2.14 2.73
CA ASN A 137 21.29 3.37 1.97
C ASN A 137 22.24 3.27 0.76
N THR A 138 21.76 2.81 -0.39
CA THR A 138 22.52 2.87 -1.64
C THR A 138 22.20 4.20 -2.30
N VAL A 139 23.22 5.08 -2.31
CA VAL A 139 23.31 6.32 -3.10
C VAL A 139 23.45 5.97 -4.58
#